data_AF-A0A523AS15-F1
#
_entry.id   AF-A0A523AS15-F1
#
_cell.length_a   1.000
_cell.length_b   1.000
_cell.length_c   1.000
_cell.angle_alpha   90.00
_cell.angle_beta   90.00
_cell.angle_gamma   90.00
#
_symmetry.space_group_name_H-M   'P 1'
#
loop_
_entity.id
_entity.type
_entity.pdbx_description
1 polymer ?
#
loop_
_entity_poly.entity_id
_entity_poly.type
_entity_poly.pdbx_seq_one_letter_code
_entity_poly.pdbx_strand_id
1 'polypeptide(L)'
;MRARKELHARRVYEVDGVEVEVVRPMHNSEFCLHCTRLRLTHDGYLKPCLMRNDNLVDVLSPLREGKEDGVREAFELAVRRRRPYFGMVKQGFIIFRGMGGEGR
;
A
#
# COMPACT_ATOMS: atom_id res chain seq x y z
N MET A 1 1.40 1.94 24.89
CA MET A 1 1.67 2.04 23.43
C MET A 1 0.45 1.54 22.68
N ARG A 2 -0.18 2.40 21.88
CA ARG A 2 -1.39 2.05 21.10
C ARG A 2 -1.04 2.04 19.62
N ALA A 3 -1.62 1.14 18.84
CA ALA A 3 -1.55 1.18 17.39
C ALA A 3 -2.91 1.66 16.84
N ARG A 4 -2.89 2.70 16.00
CA ARG A 4 -4.10 3.10 15.27
C ARG A 4 -4.39 2.05 14.20
N LYS A 5 -5.50 1.32 14.33
CA LYS A 5 -5.88 0.24 13.39
C LYS A 5 -6.15 0.75 11.98
N GLU A 6 -6.59 1.98 11.85
CA GLU A 6 -6.90 2.62 10.57
C GLU A 6 -5.63 3.17 9.90
N LEU A 7 -5.54 3.01 8.58
CA LEU A 7 -4.54 3.60 7.68
C LEU A 7 -3.09 3.60 8.22
N HIS A 8 -2.33 2.60 7.78
CA HIS A 8 -0.89 2.42 8.02
C HIS A 8 -0.44 1.92 9.41
N ALA A 9 -1.36 1.47 10.28
CA ALA A 9 -1.05 0.87 11.58
C ALA A 9 -0.05 1.68 12.43
N ARG A 10 -0.26 3.01 12.51
CA ARG A 10 0.71 3.92 13.11
C ARG A 10 0.79 3.75 14.62
N ARG A 11 2.01 3.81 15.15
CA ARG A 11 2.30 3.68 16.58
C ARG A 11 2.10 5.03 17.25
N VAL A 12 1.32 5.03 18.33
CA VAL A 12 1.01 6.20 19.15
C VAL A 12 1.66 6.02 20.52
N TYR A 13 2.37 7.05 20.94
CA TYR A 13 3.05 7.18 22.22
C TYR A 13 2.44 8.33 23.01
N GLU A 14 2.43 8.22 24.33
CA GLU A 14 2.08 9.33 25.22
C GLU A 14 3.38 9.83 25.85
N VAL A 15 3.64 11.13 25.73
CA VAL A 15 4.82 11.80 26.27
C VAL A 15 4.34 13.08 26.95
N ASP A 16 4.53 13.17 28.27
CA ASP A 16 4.12 14.32 29.08
C ASP A 16 2.65 14.76 28.87
N GLY A 17 1.74 13.79 28.71
CA GLY A 17 0.32 14.03 28.47
C GLY A 17 -0.04 14.38 27.02
N VAL A 18 0.91 14.32 26.08
CA VAL A 18 0.72 14.58 24.65
C VAL A 18 0.80 13.27 23.85
N GLU A 19 -0.16 13.05 22.95
CA GLU A 19 -0.10 11.93 21.99
C GLU A 19 0.81 12.26 20.80
N VAL A 20 1.80 11.39 20.55
CA VAL A 20 2.74 11.49 19.45
C VAL A 20 2.63 10.26 18.55
N GLU A 21 2.35 10.46 17.25
CA GLU A 21 2.33 9.39 16.25
C GLU A 21 3.64 9.31 15.47
N VAL A 22 4.24 8.11 15.40
CA VAL A 22 5.43 7.88 14.56
C VAL A 22 5.02 7.31 13.21
N VAL A 23 5.32 8.05 12.13
CA VAL A 23 5.04 7.65 10.75
C VAL A 23 6.30 7.11 10.09
N ARG A 24 6.35 5.80 9.83
CA ARG A 24 7.47 5.16 9.11
C ARG A 24 7.00 4.58 7.77
N PRO A 25 7.02 5.37 6.67
CA PRO A 25 6.48 4.95 5.37
C PRO A 25 7.43 4.07 4.56
N MET A 26 8.74 4.11 4.84
CA MET A 26 9.78 3.39 4.10
C MET A 26 10.16 2.09 4.80
N HIS A 27 10.45 1.04 4.01
CA HIS A 27 10.89 -0.28 4.51
C HIS A 27 9.98 -0.88 5.60
N ASN A 28 8.68 -0.63 5.48
CA ASN A 28 7.69 -1.01 6.48
C ASN A 28 6.54 -1.80 5.83
N SER A 29 6.59 -3.12 5.98
CA SER A 29 5.58 -4.05 5.47
C SER A 29 4.20 -3.79 6.09
N GLU A 30 4.14 -3.58 7.41
CA GLU A 30 2.91 -3.23 8.13
C GLU A 30 2.27 -1.96 7.56
N PHE A 31 3.06 -0.89 7.37
CA PHE A 31 2.56 0.35 6.78
C PHE A 31 1.88 0.11 5.43
N CYS A 32 2.51 -0.71 4.58
CA CYS A 32 1.97 -1.03 3.25
C CYS A 32 0.72 -1.92 3.32
N LEU A 33 0.72 -2.94 4.19
CA LEU A 33 -0.40 -3.86 4.38
C LEU A 33 -1.67 -3.11 4.79
N HIS A 34 -1.53 -2.11 5.65
CA HIS A 34 -2.64 -1.28 6.15
C HIS A 34 -2.91 -0.02 5.30
N CYS A 35 -2.29 0.14 4.12
CA CYS A 35 -2.48 1.31 3.24
C CYS A 35 -3.71 1.18 2.33
N THR A 36 -4.84 1.78 2.68
CA THR A 36 -6.11 1.71 1.90
C THR A 36 -6.25 2.74 0.77
N ARG A 37 -5.20 3.50 0.46
CA ARG A 37 -5.26 4.58 -0.55
C ARG A 37 -5.21 4.07 -1.99
N LEU A 38 -6.17 4.51 -2.80
CA LEU A 38 -6.15 4.46 -4.26
C LEU A 38 -5.86 5.88 -4.81
N ARG A 39 -5.16 5.98 -5.94
CA ARG A 39 -4.81 7.26 -6.58
C ARG A 39 -5.20 7.24 -8.05
N LEU A 40 -5.38 8.43 -8.63
CA LEU A 40 -5.55 8.64 -10.05
C LEU A 40 -4.30 9.33 -10.60
N THR A 41 -3.77 8.86 -11.72
CA THR A 41 -2.66 9.51 -12.43
C THR A 41 -3.20 10.58 -13.39
N HIS A 42 -2.32 11.47 -13.85
CA HIS A 42 -2.68 12.58 -14.75
C HIS A 42 -3.18 12.08 -16.13
N ASP A 43 -2.73 10.92 -16.56
CA ASP A 43 -3.10 10.24 -17.81
C ASP A 43 -4.30 9.29 -17.64
N GLY A 44 -4.92 9.25 -16.44
CA GLY A 44 -6.20 8.59 -16.25
C GLY A 44 -6.13 7.11 -15.86
N TYR A 45 -5.07 6.69 -15.17
CA TYR A 45 -4.95 5.36 -14.60
C TYR A 45 -5.16 5.36 -13.08
N LEU A 46 -5.84 4.34 -12.58
CA LEU A 46 -5.91 4.02 -11.17
C LEU A 46 -4.60 3.37 -10.72
N LYS A 47 -3.98 3.98 -9.70
CA LYS A 47 -2.70 3.59 -9.12
C LYS A 47 -2.90 3.10 -7.68
N PRO A 48 -2.97 1.77 -7.46
CA PRO A 48 -3.27 1.19 -6.15
C PRO A 48 -2.10 1.25 -5.15
N CYS A 49 -0.89 1.53 -5.61
CA CYS A 49 0.27 1.77 -4.76
C CYS A 49 1.10 2.93 -5.31
N LEU A 50 1.52 3.86 -4.43
CA LEU A 50 2.33 5.02 -4.83
C LEU A 50 3.66 4.62 -5.50
N MET A 51 4.28 3.55 -5.01
CA MET A 51 5.62 3.13 -5.42
C MET A 51 5.64 2.15 -6.60
N ARG A 52 4.47 1.74 -7.13
CA ARG A 52 4.35 0.73 -8.20
C ARG A 52 3.79 1.32 -9.48
N ASN A 53 4.37 0.95 -10.61
CA ASN A 53 3.86 1.27 -11.95
C ASN A 53 3.46 0.01 -12.75
N ASP A 54 3.67 -1.18 -12.18
CA ASP A 54 3.40 -2.49 -12.80
C ASP A 54 1.94 -2.95 -12.66
N ASN A 55 1.11 -2.20 -11.93
CA ASN A 55 -0.26 -2.59 -11.60
C ASN A 55 -1.30 -1.48 -11.79
N LEU A 56 -1.03 -0.56 -12.73
CA LEU A 56 -1.96 0.47 -13.15
C LEU A 56 -3.21 -0.15 -13.82
N VAL A 57 -4.34 0.55 -13.72
CA VAL A 57 -5.61 0.16 -14.36
C VAL A 57 -6.18 1.37 -15.06
N ASP A 58 -6.46 1.26 -16.36
CA ASP A 58 -7.08 2.34 -17.11
C ASP A 58 -8.53 2.55 -16.65
N VAL A 59 -8.88 3.78 -16.29
CA VAL A 59 -10.26 4.18 -15.99
C VAL A 59 -10.76 5.27 -16.94
N LEU A 60 -9.87 5.90 -17.70
CA LEU A 60 -10.19 7.00 -18.58
C LEU A 60 -10.89 6.53 -19.85
N SER A 61 -10.48 5.40 -20.42
CA SER A 61 -11.15 4.82 -21.59
C SER A 61 -12.63 4.49 -21.35
N PRO A 62 -13.01 3.67 -20.35
CA PRO A 62 -14.42 3.38 -20.09
C PRO A 62 -15.21 4.63 -19.68
N LEU A 63 -14.58 5.59 -19.00
CA LEU A 63 -15.21 6.87 -18.65
C LEU A 63 -15.55 7.70 -19.90
N ARG A 64 -14.62 7.81 -20.85
CA ARG A 64 -14.83 8.53 -22.12
C ARG A 64 -15.85 7.86 -23.02
N GLU A 65 -15.97 6.54 -22.94
CA GLU A 65 -16.99 5.76 -23.65
C GLU A 65 -18.36 5.83 -22.98
N GLY A 66 -18.49 6.48 -21.82
CA GLY A 66 -19.75 6.55 -21.07
C GLY A 66 -20.19 5.22 -20.46
N LYS A 67 -19.26 4.27 -20.27
CA LYS A 67 -19.53 2.92 -19.75
C LYS A 67 -19.34 2.89 -18.24
N GLU A 68 -20.40 3.15 -17.48
CA GLU A 68 -20.36 3.16 -16.02
C GLU A 68 -19.89 1.82 -15.43
N ASP A 69 -20.38 0.69 -15.96
CA ASP A 69 -19.95 -0.64 -15.53
C ASP A 69 -18.45 -0.86 -15.75
N GLY A 70 -17.90 -0.39 -16.87
CA GLY A 70 -16.46 -0.47 -17.14
C GLY A 70 -15.63 0.35 -16.16
N VAL A 71 -16.13 1.51 -15.74
CA VAL A 71 -15.50 2.32 -14.69
C VAL A 71 -15.52 1.56 -13.35
N ARG A 72 -16.67 0.98 -12.97
CA ARG A 72 -16.80 0.17 -11.75
C ARG A 72 -15.82 -1.00 -11.75
N GLU A 73 -15.75 -1.75 -12.85
CA GLU A 73 -14.82 -2.86 -13.02
C GLU A 73 -13.35 -2.43 -12.88
N ALA A 74 -12.99 -1.25 -13.43
CA ALA A 74 -11.64 -0.69 -13.28
C ALA A 74 -11.29 -0.43 -11.81
N PHE A 75 -12.22 0.12 -11.02
CA PHE A 75 -12.02 0.31 -9.57
C PHE A 75 -11.84 -1.03 -8.84
N GLU A 76 -12.71 -2.00 -9.08
CA GLU A 76 -12.60 -3.32 -8.46
C GLU A 76 -11.30 -4.04 -8.83
N LEU A 77 -10.88 -3.93 -10.10
CA LEU A 77 -9.63 -4.48 -10.59
C LEU A 77 -8.42 -3.81 -9.94
N ALA A 78 -8.43 -2.49 -9.78
CA ALA A 78 -7.36 -1.76 -9.11
C ALA A 78 -7.24 -2.19 -7.64
N VAL A 79 -8.36 -2.36 -6.94
CA VAL A 79 -8.40 -2.88 -5.56
C VAL A 79 -7.85 -4.32 -5.49
N ARG A 80 -8.27 -5.20 -6.42
CA ARG A 80 -7.76 -6.59 -6.49
C ARG A 80 -6.26 -6.66 -6.78
N ARG A 81 -5.74 -5.77 -7.62
CA ARG A 81 -4.30 -5.67 -7.96
C ARG A 81 -3.44 -5.01 -6.88
N ARG A 82 -4.05 -4.46 -5.82
CA ARG A 82 -3.33 -3.83 -4.72
C ARG A 82 -2.41 -4.85 -4.04
N ARG A 83 -1.11 -4.54 -4.00
CA ARG A 83 -0.12 -5.28 -3.24
C ARG A 83 0.84 -4.35 -2.51
N PRO A 84 1.31 -4.73 -1.30
CA PRO A 84 2.40 -4.04 -0.63
C PRO A 84 3.63 -3.88 -1.53
N TYR A 85 4.28 -2.70 -1.45
CA TYR A 85 5.58 -2.50 -2.09
C TYR A 85 6.68 -3.12 -1.22
N PHE A 86 6.76 -2.74 0.05
CA PHE A 86 7.70 -3.31 1.05
C PHE A 86 7.20 -4.63 1.66
N GLY A 87 6.51 -5.48 0.89
CA GLY A 87 6.00 -6.77 1.38
C GLY A 87 7.06 -7.87 1.36
N MET A 88 6.88 -8.89 2.20
CA MET A 88 7.64 -10.14 2.07
C MET A 88 7.22 -10.82 0.78
N VAL A 89 8.09 -10.77 -0.24
CA VAL A 89 8.01 -11.73 -1.34
C VAL A 89 8.36 -13.08 -0.72
N LYS A 90 7.42 -14.01 -0.65
CA LYS A 90 7.78 -15.43 -0.49
C LYS A 90 8.60 -15.79 -1.72
N GLN A 91 9.92 -15.62 -1.67
CA GLN A 91 10.79 -16.46 -2.48
C GLN A 91 10.44 -17.90 -2.11
N GLY A 92 10.21 -18.71 -3.13
CA GLY A 92 9.75 -20.08 -2.98
C GLY A 92 10.55 -20.80 -1.89
N PHE A 93 9.84 -21.58 -1.09
CA PHE A 93 10.31 -22.79 -0.44
C PHE A 93 11.84 -22.89 -0.30
N ILE A 94 12.41 -22.33 0.77
CA ILE A 94 13.55 -22.87 1.51
C ILE A 94 13.61 -22.12 2.85
N ILE A 95 13.49 -22.90 3.92
CA ILE A 95 13.71 -22.50 5.29
C ILE A 95 15.23 -22.33 5.44
N PHE A 96 15.70 -21.10 5.66
CA PHE A 96 16.95 -20.89 6.41
C PHE A 96 16.74 -19.78 7.43
N ARG A 97 16.64 -20.19 8.70
CA ARG A 97 17.05 -19.36 9.83
C ARG A 97 18.55 -19.13 9.68
N GLY A 98 18.96 -17.87 9.70
CA GLY A 98 20.36 -17.44 9.88
C GLY A 98 20.35 -15.93 10.03
N MET A 99 20.21 -15.42 11.26
CA MET A 99 21.32 -15.00 12.13
C MET A 99 22.21 -13.92 11.51
N GLY A 100 22.13 -12.71 12.10
CA GLY A 100 23.28 -11.83 12.39
C GLY A 100 23.89 -11.03 11.23
N GLY A 101 24.00 -9.72 11.41
CA GLY A 101 24.85 -8.90 10.56
C GLY A 101 24.67 -7.41 10.72
N GLU A 102 25.31 -6.86 11.75
CA GLU A 102 25.59 -5.45 12.02
C GLU A 102 26.18 -4.70 10.81
N GLY A 103 26.10 -3.37 10.85
CA GLY A 103 26.43 -2.46 9.76
C GLY A 103 27.87 -2.47 9.25
N ARG A 104 27.99 -1.92 8.04
CA ARG A 104 29.03 -0.98 7.61
C ARG A 104 28.51 -0.23 6.39
#